data_AF-A0A662J0P7-F1
#
_entry.id   AF-A0A662J0P7-F1
#
_cell.length_a   1.000
_cell.length_b   1.000
_cell.length_c   1.000
_cell.angle_alpha   90.00
_cell.angle_beta   90.00
_cell.angle_gamma   90.00
#
_symmetry.space_group_name_H-M   'P 1'
#
loop_
_entity.id
_entity.type
_entity.pdbx_description
1 polymer ?
#
loop_
_entity_poly.entity_id
_entity_poly.type
_entity_poly.pdbx_seq_one_letter_code
_entity_poly.pdbx_strand_id
1 'polypeptide(L)' 'YAPGVSNPEPEGLTLTSLLEVLNLVIDRRIVGLDVVEVCPPFDNGLAAIHAAKLLFEEIAYVSRSLRASFNPEQD' A
#
# COMPACT_ATOMS: atom_id res chain seq x y z
N TYR A 1 -7.03 9.03 5.25
CA TYR A 1 -7.41 8.52 6.59
C TYR A 1 -8.26 7.27 6.44
N ALA A 2 -8.38 6.46 7.50
CA ALA A 2 -9.10 5.19 7.51
C ALA A 2 -9.97 5.09 8.78
N PRO A 3 -11.26 5.45 8.72
CA PRO A 3 -12.13 5.46 9.91
C PRO A 3 -12.66 4.07 10.27
N GLY A 4 -12.81 3.19 9.28
CA GLY A 4 -13.27 1.81 9.44
C GLY A 4 -12.17 0.88 9.93
N VAL A 5 -11.66 1.12 11.14
CA VAL A 5 -10.63 0.34 11.81
C VAL A 5 -11.02 0.09 13.27
N SER A 6 -10.35 -0.86 13.94
CA SER A 6 -10.67 -1.26 15.32
C SER A 6 -10.45 -0.13 16.35
N ASN A 7 -9.43 0.71 16.14
CA ASN A 7 -9.08 1.83 17.03
C ASN A 7 -8.71 3.07 16.19
N PRO A 8 -9.69 3.90 15.78
CA PRO A 8 -9.42 5.08 14.98
C PRO A 8 -8.74 6.17 15.81
N GLU A 9 -7.65 6.73 15.30
CA GLU A 9 -6.92 7.83 15.93
C GLU A 9 -7.02 9.12 15.06
N PRO A 10 -7.23 10.30 15.69
CA PRO A 10 -7.25 11.57 14.99
C PRO A 10 -5.86 11.99 14.49
N GLU A 11 -5.80 13.00 13.61
CA GLU A 11 -4.54 13.58 13.09
C GLU A 11 -3.61 12.58 12.37
N GLY A 12 -4.18 11.50 11.82
CA GLY A 12 -3.45 10.51 11.04
C GLY A 12 -3.06 10.98 9.63
N LEU A 13 -2.25 10.16 8.95
CA LEU A 13 -1.80 10.44 7.58
C LEU A 13 -2.96 10.48 6.57
N THR A 14 -2.83 11.38 5.60
CA THR A 14 -3.63 11.30 4.37
C THR A 14 -3.19 10.11 3.53
N LEU A 15 -4.06 9.60 2.65
CA LEU A 15 -3.68 8.49 1.76
C LEU A 15 -2.52 8.88 0.84
N THR A 16 -2.53 10.11 0.32
CA THR A 16 -1.46 10.64 -0.52
C THR A 16 -0.12 10.64 0.22
N SER A 17 -0.08 11.20 1.44
CA SER A 17 1.15 11.24 2.24
C SER A 17 1.67 9.84 2.58
N LEU A 18 0.77 8.89 2.83
CA LEU A 18 1.16 7.49 3.05
C LEU A 18 1.80 6.88 1.80
N LEU A 19 1.19 7.07 0.62
CA LEU A 19 1.74 6.60 -0.66
C LEU A 19 3.09 7.27 -0.98
N GLU A 20 3.26 8.56 -0.69
CA GLU A 20 4.54 9.26 -0.85
C GLU A 20 5.64 8.63 0.00
N VAL A 21 5.35 8.31 1.27
CA VAL A 21 6.29 7.61 2.15
C VAL A 21 6.59 6.20 1.63
N LEU A 22 5.58 5.44 1.22
CA LEU A 22 5.76 4.09 0.68
C LEU A 22 6.64 4.07 -0.56
N ASN A 23 6.46 5.03 -1.48
CA ASN A 23 7.30 5.17 -2.68
C ASN A 23 8.79 5.37 -2.38
N LEU A 24 9.16 5.83 -1.17
CA LEU A 24 10.55 6.01 -0.76
C LEU A 24 11.19 4.74 -0.17
N VAL A 25 10.38 3.78 0.29
CA VAL A 25 10.85 2.61 1.05
C VAL A 25 10.57 1.28 0.34
N ILE A 26 9.54 1.21 -0.48
CA ILE A 26 9.18 0.02 -1.25
C ILE A 26 10.08 -0.05 -2.48
N ASP A 27 10.74 -1.19 -2.67
CA ASP A 27 11.56 -1.50 -3.83
C ASP A 27 11.61 -3.02 -4.10
N ARG A 28 12.48 -3.46 -5.01
CA ARG A 28 12.62 -4.88 -5.39
C ARG A 28 13.04 -5.83 -4.26
N ARG A 29 13.51 -5.32 -3.11
CA ARG A 29 13.92 -6.11 -1.94
C ARG A 29 12.73 -6.52 -1.08
N ILE A 30 11.55 -5.97 -1.33
CA ILE A 30 10.31 -6.34 -0.66
C ILE A 30 9.90 -7.75 -1.11
N VAL A 31 9.80 -8.66 -0.15
CA VAL A 31 9.40 -10.08 -0.37
C VAL A 31 7.93 -10.36 -0.04
N GLY A 32 7.25 -9.38 0.57
CA GLY A 32 5.84 -9.48 0.95
C GLY A 32 5.33 -8.17 1.54
N LEU A 33 4.02 -7.95 1.43
CA LEU A 33 3.32 -6.78 1.97
C LEU A 33 1.96 -7.23 2.51
N ASP A 34 1.54 -6.64 3.61
CA ASP A 34 0.24 -6.88 4.24
C ASP A 34 -0.42 -5.54 4.61
N VAL A 35 -1.75 -5.48 4.52
CA VAL A 35 -2.57 -4.34 4.92
C VAL A 35 -3.56 -4.82 5.96
N VAL A 36 -3.36 -4.38 7.20
CA VAL A 36 -4.08 -4.85 8.38
C VAL A 36 -5.11 -3.83 8.87
N GLU A 37 -5.92 -4.24 9.85
CA GLU A 37 -6.85 -3.40 10.63
C GLU A 37 -8.06 -2.80 9.90
N VAL A 38 -8.28 -3.14 8.62
CA VAL A 38 -9.58 -2.84 7.99
C VAL A 38 -10.69 -3.59 8.73
N CYS A 39 -11.70 -2.86 9.21
CA CYS A 39 -12.81 -3.43 9.95
C CYS A 39 -14.14 -3.14 9.22
N PRO A 40 -14.60 -4.05 8.32
CA PRO A 40 -15.80 -3.83 7.51
C PRO A 40 -17.08 -3.49 8.29
N PRO A 41 -17.35 -4.07 9.49
CA PRO A 41 -18.54 -3.69 10.27
C PRO A 41 -18.57 -2.22 10.70
N PHE A 42 -17.40 -1.59 10.84
CA PHE A 42 -17.26 -0.17 11.23
C PHE A 42 -16.87 0.73 10.04
N ASP A 43 -16.84 0.18 8.83
CA ASP A 43 -16.47 0.90 7.63
C ASP A 43 -17.70 1.21 6.76
N ASN A 44 -17.75 2.42 6.23
CA ASN A 44 -18.72 2.80 5.19
C ASN A 44 -18.16 2.51 3.77
N GLY A 45 -17.12 1.69 3.68
CA GLY A 45 -16.39 1.33 2.46
C GLY A 45 -15.14 2.16 2.21
N LEU A 46 -14.89 3.23 2.97
CA LEU A 46 -13.76 4.11 2.75
C LEU A 46 -12.42 3.44 3.11
N ALA A 47 -12.35 2.78 4.27
CA ALA A 47 -11.13 2.08 4.68
C ALA A 47 -10.82 0.90 3.74
N ALA A 48 -11.85 0.16 3.32
CA ALA A 48 -11.72 -0.93 2.36
C ALA A 48 -11.21 -0.46 0.98
N ILE A 49 -11.76 0.64 0.44
CA ILE A 49 -11.29 1.20 -0.84
C ILE A 49 -9.85 1.72 -0.72
N HIS A 50 -9.51 2.38 0.38
CA HIS A 50 -8.14 2.84 0.61
C HIS A 50 -7.15 1.68 0.73
N ALA A 51 -7.50 0.60 1.43
CA ALA A 51 -6.68 -0.61 1.51
C ALA A 51 -6.48 -1.27 0.15
N ALA A 52 -7.55 -1.40 -0.65
CA ALA A 52 -7.46 -1.93 -2.01
C ALA A 52 -6.57 -1.06 -2.91
N LYS A 53 -6.68 0.27 -2.79
CA LYS A 53 -5.83 1.23 -3.52
C LYS A 53 -4.36 1.09 -3.14
N LEU A 54 -4.06 0.99 -1.84
CA LEU A 54 -2.70 0.75 -1.34
C LEU A 54 -2.12 -0.54 -1.94
N LEU A 55 -2.81 -1.67 -1.78
CA LEU A 55 -2.37 -2.95 -2.33
C LEU A 55 -2.08 -2.87 -3.84
N PHE A 56 -2.97 -2.24 -4.60
CA PHE A 56 -2.81 -2.10 -6.05
C PHE A 56 -1.58 -1.25 -6.43
N GLU A 57 -1.38 -0.10 -5.79
CA GLU A 57 -0.22 0.77 -6.04
C GLU A 57 1.09 0.06 -5.70
N GLU A 58 1.16 -0.62 -4.56
CA GLU A 58 2.39 -1.30 -4.15
C GLU A 58 2.72 -2.52 -5.04
N ILE A 59 1.71 -3.30 -5.44
CA ILE A 59 1.90 -4.39 -6.42
C ILE A 59 2.43 -3.83 -7.75
N ALA A 60 1.86 -2.72 -8.23
CA ALA A 60 2.31 -2.08 -9.46
C ALA A 60 3.75 -1.56 -9.33
N TYR A 61 4.09 -0.98 -8.19
CA TYR A 61 5.43 -0.47 -7.90
C TYR A 61 6.48 -1.58 -7.88
N VAL A 62 6.22 -2.65 -7.13
CA VAL A 62 7.11 -3.82 -7.02
C VAL A 62 7.28 -4.48 -8.38
N SER A 63 6.18 -4.67 -9.14
CA SER A 63 6.22 -5.26 -10.48
C SER A 63 7.09 -4.45 -11.45
N ARG A 64 7.00 -3.11 -11.40
CA ARG A 64 7.85 -2.22 -12.19
C ARG A 64 9.32 -2.34 -11.77
N SER A 65 9.59 -2.38 -10.46
CA SER A 65 10.95 -2.48 -9.91
C SER A 65 11.65 -3.80 -10.27
N LEU A 66 10.90 -4.90 -10.27
CA LEU A 66 11.37 -6.22 -10.71
C LEU A 66 11.70 -6.21 -12.21
N ARG A 67 10.81 -5.66 -13.05
CA ARG A 67 11.05 -5.54 -14.50
C ARG A 67 12.25 -4.68 -14.85
N ALA A 68 12.46 -3.55 -14.16
CA ALA A 68 13.61 -2.70 -14.38
C ALA A 68 14.95 -3.37 -14.00
N SER A 69 14.90 -4.41 -13.15
CA SER A 69 16.08 -5.19 -12.76
C SER A 69 16.34 -6.37 -13.69
N PHE A 70 15.40 -6.71 -14.57
CA PHE A 70 15.54 -7.79 -15.54
C PHE A 70 16.33 -7.27 -16.76
N ASN A 71 17.55 -7.77 -16.94
CA ASN A 71 18.38 -7.46 -18.10
C ASN A 71 18.42 -8.68 -19.04
N PRO A 72 17.64 -8.69 -20.14
CA PRO A 72 17.52 -9.88 -21.01
C PRO A 72 18.80 -10.24 -21.76
N GLU A 73 19.83 -9.39 -21.73
CA GLU A 73 21.12 -9.66 -22.38
C GLU A 73 22.12 -10.43 -21.47
N GLN A 74 21.76 -10.75 -20.23
CA GLN A 74 22.66 -11.39 -19.25
C GLN A 74 22.17 -12.72 -18.64
N ASP A 75 20.95 -13.19 -18.96
CA ASP A 75 20.39 -14.48 -18.49
C ASP A 75 20.25 -15.53 -19.61
#